data_AF-X0UFJ5-F1
#
_entry.id   AF-X0UFJ5-F1
#
_cell.length_a   1.000
_cell.length_b   1.000
_cell.length_c   1.000
_cell.angle_alpha   90.00
_cell.angle_beta   90.00
_cell.angle_gamma   90.00
#
_symmetry.space_group_name_H-M   'P 1'
#
loop_
_entity.id
_entity.type
_entity.pdbx_description
1 polymer ?
#
loop_
_entity_poly.entity_id
_entity_poly.type
_entity_poly.pdbx_seq_one_letter_code
_entity_poly.pdbx_strand_id
1 'polypeptide(L)'
;EASVYQDGKMLGFAGGTHGWGNLGGSAIAVNSKYAYVAIGVGNERGHLQSPGIWPDKGKQWFGISRRTIGDLKQPAPFRAAPQVAPGGRADPGRARMAASFMVMNEVAAPARSEVGEQKAEVGGLAADDKTLFATNPSRDAVDVYDAETMQQKGTWSAHEPGRIALAGDGTLWLLTDTLNGPAHLVHVRADGRKLDDAPALPEGTDAVDVAVDAKGRVLVADNGPRQQILIFSKGGKGYAQSGTLGERGGIFAGPVPGRPGPQRFNGLTGVGVDRAGNIYVS
;
A
#
# COMPACT_ATOMS: atom_id res chain seq x y z
N GLU A 1 2.82 5.28 8.50
CA GLU A 1 1.80 6.31 8.88
C GLU A 1 1.11 6.80 7.60
N ALA A 2 -0.07 7.43 7.67
CA ALA A 2 -0.72 8.01 6.48
C ALA A 2 -0.96 9.52 6.67
N SER A 3 -0.50 10.32 5.72
CA SER A 3 -0.51 11.79 5.77
C SER A 3 -1.05 12.39 4.47
N VAL A 4 -1.68 13.56 4.56
CA VAL A 4 -2.23 14.31 3.43
C VAL A 4 -1.31 15.48 3.14
N TYR A 5 -0.94 15.63 1.87
CA TYR A 5 -0.13 16.74 1.38
C TYR A 5 -0.84 17.45 0.23
N GLN A 6 -0.61 18.75 0.12
CA GLN A 6 -0.99 19.57 -1.02
C GLN A 6 0.12 20.58 -1.27
N ASP A 7 0.61 20.66 -2.51
CA ASP A 7 1.66 21.61 -2.92
C ASP A 7 2.89 21.59 -1.99
N GLY A 8 3.32 20.40 -1.56
CA GLY A 8 4.45 20.20 -0.66
C GLY A 8 4.16 20.53 0.82
N LYS A 9 2.96 20.99 1.17
CA LYS A 9 2.53 21.26 2.54
C LYS A 9 1.75 20.09 3.12
N MET A 10 2.12 19.65 4.32
CA MET A 10 1.32 18.69 5.09
C MET A 10 0.03 19.36 5.59
N LEU A 11 -1.12 18.82 5.21
CA LEU A 11 -2.45 19.28 5.64
C LEU A 11 -2.92 18.55 6.90
N GLY A 12 -2.49 17.31 7.11
CA GLY A 12 -2.86 16.51 8.26
C GLY A 12 -2.42 15.06 8.13
N PHE A 13 -2.80 14.24 9.11
CA PHE A 13 -2.51 12.81 9.14
C PHE A 13 -3.69 12.00 9.67
N ALA A 14 -3.74 10.74 9.28
CA ALA A 14 -4.69 9.76 9.76
C ALA A 14 -4.31 9.31 11.18
N GLY A 15 -5.06 9.79 12.18
CA GLY A 15 -4.85 9.40 13.58
C GLY A 15 -5.00 7.89 13.80
N GLY A 16 -4.21 7.35 14.73
CA GLY A 16 -4.24 5.93 15.09
C GLY A 16 -3.62 5.00 14.04
N THR A 17 -2.83 5.54 13.10
CA THR A 17 -2.00 4.73 12.19
C THR A 17 -0.60 4.49 12.74
N HIS A 18 -0.16 5.24 13.76
CA HIS A 18 1.08 4.98 14.48
C HIS A 18 0.84 5.27 15.97
N GLY A 19 1.54 4.56 16.85
CA GLY A 19 1.40 4.67 18.31
C GLY A 19 0.99 3.35 18.96
N TRP A 20 0.26 3.42 20.08
CA TRP A 20 0.05 2.28 20.97
C TRP A 20 -0.67 1.14 20.24
N GLY A 21 0.06 0.06 20.00
CA GLY A 21 -0.40 -1.12 19.28
C GLY A 21 -0.78 -0.85 17.83
N ASN A 22 -0.35 0.24 17.18
CA ASN A 22 -0.65 0.50 15.77
C ASN A 22 0.66 0.67 14.98
N LEU A 23 0.79 -0.10 13.90
CA LEU A 23 1.91 -0.08 12.98
C LEU A 23 1.43 0.46 11.64
N GLY A 24 2.12 1.48 11.12
CA GLY A 24 1.47 2.39 10.19
C GLY A 24 1.71 2.14 8.72
N GLY A 25 0.62 2.10 7.96
CA GLY A 25 0.51 2.60 6.59
C GLY A 25 1.38 1.88 5.57
N SER A 26 1.38 0.55 5.53
CA SER A 26 2.22 -0.21 4.59
C SER A 26 1.81 0.03 3.14
N ALA A 27 0.54 0.33 2.87
CA ALA A 27 -0.04 0.63 1.55
C ALA A 27 -1.25 1.58 1.68
N ILE A 28 -1.57 2.30 0.61
CA ILE A 28 -2.73 3.19 0.55
C ILE A 28 -3.42 3.11 -0.81
N ALA A 29 -4.75 3.14 -0.81
CA ALA A 29 -5.57 3.38 -1.99
C ALA A 29 -6.69 4.37 -1.67
N VAL A 30 -7.20 5.06 -2.68
CA VAL A 30 -8.31 6.00 -2.53
C VAL A 30 -9.34 5.77 -3.63
N ASN A 31 -10.61 6.02 -3.32
CA ASN A 31 -11.67 6.20 -4.32
C ASN A 31 -12.39 7.54 -4.07
N SER A 32 -13.56 7.75 -4.66
CA SER A 32 -14.28 9.03 -4.51
C SER A 32 -14.77 9.32 -3.09
N LYS A 33 -14.86 8.32 -2.20
CA LYS A 33 -15.42 8.45 -0.85
C LYS A 33 -14.44 8.15 0.27
N TYR A 34 -13.51 7.22 0.04
CA TYR A 34 -12.73 6.60 1.08
C TYR A 34 -11.24 6.57 0.76
N ALA A 35 -10.45 6.65 1.81
CA ALA A 35 -9.07 6.20 1.81
C ALA A 35 -8.98 4.86 2.55
N TYR A 36 -8.30 3.90 1.94
CA TYR A 36 -8.01 2.58 2.49
C TYR A 36 -6.54 2.54 2.85
N VAL A 37 -6.23 2.30 4.12
CA VAL A 37 -4.88 2.35 4.66
C VAL A 37 -4.55 0.99 5.27
N ALA A 38 -3.55 0.32 4.73
CA ALA A 38 -3.06 -0.92 5.33
C ALA A 38 -2.30 -0.61 6.62
N ILE A 39 -2.66 -1.27 7.72
CA ILE A 39 -2.07 -1.08 9.04
C ILE A 39 -1.91 -2.40 9.78
N GLY A 40 -0.98 -2.43 10.73
CA GLY A 40 -0.89 -3.44 11.77
C GLY A 40 -1.56 -2.97 13.06
N VAL A 41 -2.20 -3.90 13.78
CA VAL A 41 -2.78 -3.68 15.11
C VAL A 41 -2.26 -4.76 16.06
N GLY A 42 -1.52 -4.36 17.09
CA GLY A 42 -1.11 -5.17 18.22
C GLY A 42 -1.85 -4.78 19.50
N ASN A 43 -1.50 -5.40 20.62
CA ASN A 43 -2.16 -5.15 21.91
C ASN A 43 -1.21 -4.75 23.06
N GLU A 44 0.00 -4.29 22.73
CA GLU A 44 1.00 -3.86 23.72
C GLU A 44 1.26 -4.93 24.79
N ARG A 45 1.65 -6.14 24.38
CA ARG A 45 1.93 -7.28 25.29
C ARG A 45 0.75 -7.64 26.22
N GLY A 46 -0.47 -7.36 25.77
CA GLY A 46 -1.70 -7.59 26.52
C GLY A 46 -2.11 -6.43 27.44
N HIS A 47 -1.47 -5.25 27.34
CA HIS A 47 -1.92 -4.04 28.07
C HIS A 47 -3.13 -3.36 27.44
N LEU A 48 -3.47 -3.70 26.19
CA LEU A 48 -4.67 -3.23 25.50
C LEU A 48 -5.67 -4.39 25.41
N GLN A 49 -6.76 -4.29 26.18
CA GLN A 49 -7.74 -5.36 26.34
C GLN A 49 -9.13 -4.81 26.04
N SER A 50 -9.73 -5.31 24.96
CA SER A 50 -11.16 -5.20 24.67
C SER A 50 -11.44 -6.09 23.45
N PRO A 51 -12.25 -7.17 23.60
CA PRO A 51 -12.56 -8.07 22.51
C PRO A 51 -13.09 -7.33 21.27
N GLY A 52 -12.63 -7.74 20.08
CA GLY A 52 -13.01 -7.12 18.81
C GLY A 52 -12.40 -5.74 18.52
N ILE A 53 -11.71 -5.13 19.49
CA ILE A 53 -11.00 -3.85 19.32
C ILE A 53 -9.48 -4.05 19.21
N TRP A 54 -8.95 -5.00 19.97
CA TRP A 54 -7.53 -5.36 20.01
C TRP A 54 -7.36 -6.88 19.81
N PRO A 55 -6.23 -7.34 19.26
CA PRO A 55 -5.92 -8.76 19.22
C PRO A 55 -5.72 -9.34 20.62
N ASP A 56 -5.85 -10.66 20.72
CA ASP A 56 -5.55 -11.41 21.95
C ASP A 56 -4.06 -11.33 22.31
N LYS A 57 -3.72 -11.62 23.59
CA LYS A 57 -2.33 -11.57 24.07
C LYS A 57 -1.43 -12.46 23.21
N GLY A 58 -0.33 -11.89 22.71
CA GLY A 58 0.60 -12.61 21.84
C GLY A 58 0.14 -12.74 20.39
N LYS A 59 -0.90 -12.00 19.99
CA LYS A 59 -1.39 -11.91 18.61
C LYS A 59 -1.19 -10.51 18.04
N GLN A 60 -1.05 -10.46 16.73
CA GLN A 60 -0.98 -9.23 15.96
C GLN A 60 -1.85 -9.37 14.71
N TRP A 61 -2.61 -8.32 14.40
CA TRP A 61 -3.42 -8.22 13.21
C TRP A 61 -2.73 -7.35 12.17
N PHE A 62 -2.91 -7.69 10.90
CA PHE A 62 -2.64 -6.83 9.76
C PHE A 62 -3.88 -6.79 8.88
N GLY A 63 -4.17 -5.63 8.31
CA GLY A 63 -5.38 -5.45 7.53
C GLY A 63 -5.58 -4.03 7.08
N ILE A 64 -6.83 -3.67 6.79
CA ILE A 64 -7.18 -2.43 6.10
C ILE A 64 -8.07 -1.57 6.97
N SER A 65 -7.63 -0.34 7.23
CA SER A 65 -8.44 0.71 7.87
C SER A 65 -9.08 1.59 6.80
N ARG A 66 -10.40 1.79 6.88
CA ARG A 66 -11.16 2.67 5.99
C ARG A 66 -11.45 4.02 6.63
N ARG A 67 -11.09 5.10 5.94
CA ARG A 67 -11.25 6.51 6.37
C ARG A 67 -12.07 7.28 5.35
N THR A 68 -12.75 8.33 5.79
CA THR A 68 -13.45 9.24 4.88
C THR A 68 -12.45 10.12 4.14
N ILE A 69 -12.60 10.29 2.83
CA ILE A 69 -11.79 11.25 2.07
C ILE A 69 -12.18 12.68 2.48
N GLY A 70 -11.20 13.58 2.62
CA GLY A 70 -11.40 14.95 3.10
C GLY A 70 -11.20 15.15 4.61
N ASP A 71 -11.36 14.09 5.42
CA ASP A 71 -10.87 14.07 6.82
C ASP A 71 -10.41 12.66 7.20
N LEU A 72 -9.11 12.39 6.99
CA LEU A 72 -8.53 11.07 7.29
C LEU A 72 -8.53 10.71 8.78
N LYS A 73 -8.86 11.65 9.69
CA LYS A 73 -9.06 11.34 11.10
C LYS A 73 -10.38 10.61 11.33
N GLN A 74 -11.37 10.76 10.44
CA GLN A 74 -12.67 10.12 10.56
C GLN A 74 -12.60 8.65 10.12
N PRO A 75 -12.78 7.69 11.06
CA PRO A 75 -13.07 6.32 10.68
C PRO A 75 -14.40 6.25 9.93
N ALA A 76 -14.45 5.41 8.89
CA ALA A 76 -15.64 5.13 8.08
C ALA A 76 -16.10 3.68 8.30
N PRO A 77 -16.91 3.38 9.33
CA PRO A 77 -17.30 2.01 9.68
C PRO A 77 -18.07 1.30 8.57
N PHE A 78 -17.93 -0.02 8.49
CA PHE A 78 -18.71 -0.90 7.60
C PHE A 78 -19.38 -2.04 8.37
N ARG A 79 -19.26 -2.02 9.70
CA ARG A 79 -19.91 -2.96 10.63
C ARG A 79 -20.25 -2.24 11.93
N ALA A 80 -21.00 -2.90 12.80
CA ALA A 80 -21.28 -2.38 14.14
C ALA A 80 -19.98 -2.26 14.96
N ALA A 81 -19.88 -1.19 15.75
CA ALA A 81 -18.79 -1.01 16.71
C ALA A 81 -18.86 -2.09 17.81
N PRO A 82 -17.73 -2.76 18.13
CA PRO A 82 -17.67 -3.64 19.28
C PRO A 82 -18.03 -2.90 20.57
N GLN A 83 -18.58 -3.60 21.55
CA GLN A 83 -18.82 -3.03 22.86
C GLN A 83 -17.49 -2.69 23.55
N VAL A 84 -17.43 -1.51 24.17
CA VAL A 84 -16.29 -1.10 24.99
C VAL A 84 -16.44 -1.72 26.37
N ALA A 85 -15.49 -2.55 26.78
CA ALA A 85 -15.49 -3.14 28.11
C ALA A 85 -15.30 -2.05 29.20
N PRO A 86 -16.07 -2.07 30.30
CA PRO A 86 -15.86 -1.15 31.43
C PRO A 86 -14.45 -1.29 32.03
N GLY A 87 -13.80 -0.16 32.33
CA GLY A 87 -12.48 -0.13 32.98
C GLY A 87 -11.28 -0.44 32.06
N GLY A 88 -11.50 -0.67 30.76
CA GLY A 88 -10.44 -0.86 29.77
C GLY A 88 -9.85 0.46 29.23
N ARG A 89 -8.78 0.36 28.44
CA ARG A 89 -8.17 1.51 27.72
C ARG A 89 -8.84 1.84 26.38
N ALA A 90 -9.90 1.12 26.00
CA ALA A 90 -10.67 1.40 24.81
C ALA A 90 -11.73 2.46 25.09
N ASP A 91 -12.00 3.31 24.10
CA ASP A 91 -13.08 4.30 24.13
C ASP A 91 -14.00 4.11 22.90
N PRO A 92 -15.14 4.83 22.82
CA PRO A 92 -16.04 4.72 21.67
C PRO A 92 -15.39 5.08 20.33
N GLY A 93 -14.39 5.97 20.33
CA GLY A 93 -13.61 6.31 19.13
C GLY A 93 -12.78 5.12 18.64
N ARG A 94 -12.12 4.41 19.55
CA ARG A 94 -11.36 3.19 19.25
C ARG A 94 -12.27 2.04 18.82
N ALA A 95 -13.45 1.90 19.42
CA ALA A 95 -14.45 0.92 18.96
C ALA A 95 -14.93 1.24 17.54
N ARG A 96 -15.15 2.51 17.23
CA ARG A 96 -15.49 2.96 15.86
C ARG A 96 -14.36 2.67 14.87
N MET A 97 -13.11 2.89 15.27
CA MET A 97 -11.93 2.52 14.48
C MET A 97 -11.86 1.02 14.18
N ALA A 98 -12.15 0.19 15.17
CA ALA A 98 -12.21 -1.27 14.98
C ALA A 98 -13.33 -1.70 14.04
N ALA A 99 -14.46 -0.99 14.04
CA ALA A 99 -15.53 -1.17 13.04
C ALA A 99 -15.20 -0.63 11.64
N SER A 100 -14.13 0.15 11.51
CA SER A 100 -13.54 0.59 10.25
C SER A 100 -12.30 -0.20 9.84
N PHE A 101 -11.96 -1.27 10.57
CA PHE A 101 -10.78 -2.08 10.31
C PHE A 101 -11.18 -3.51 9.95
N MET A 102 -10.65 -4.00 8.85
CA MET A 102 -10.82 -5.38 8.39
C MET A 102 -9.51 -6.12 8.58
N VAL A 103 -9.52 -7.17 9.40
CA VAL A 103 -8.37 -8.06 9.58
C VAL A 103 -8.21 -8.92 8.33
N MET A 104 -7.00 -8.97 7.77
CA MET A 104 -6.64 -9.89 6.68
C MET A 104 -5.75 -11.03 7.20
N ASN A 105 -4.77 -10.68 8.03
CA ASN A 105 -3.84 -11.62 8.62
C ASN A 105 -3.83 -11.47 10.14
N GLU A 106 -3.91 -12.60 10.85
CA GLU A 106 -3.56 -12.68 12.26
C GLU A 106 -2.34 -13.59 12.41
N VAL A 107 -1.35 -13.11 13.13
CA VAL A 107 -0.10 -13.84 13.37
C VAL A 107 0.30 -13.79 14.83
N ALA A 108 1.28 -14.60 15.22
CA ALA A 108 1.89 -14.48 16.53
C ALA A 108 2.64 -13.14 16.62
N ALA A 109 2.39 -12.37 17.68
CA ALA A 109 3.13 -11.14 17.91
C ALA A 109 4.57 -11.50 18.32
N PRO A 110 5.60 -10.85 17.74
CA PRO A 110 6.98 -11.09 18.13
C PRO A 110 7.20 -10.68 19.59
N ALA A 111 8.13 -11.34 20.28
CA ALA A 111 8.42 -11.10 21.69
C ALA A 111 8.97 -9.68 21.95
N ARG A 112 9.49 -9.03 20.91
CA ARG A 112 9.93 -7.63 20.84
C ARG A 112 9.36 -7.01 19.56
N SER A 113 9.19 -5.69 19.51
CA SER A 113 8.89 -4.96 18.27
C SER A 113 10.09 -5.06 17.34
N GLU A 114 10.21 -6.17 16.63
CA GLU A 114 11.28 -6.41 15.67
C GLU A 114 10.72 -6.09 14.28
N VAL A 115 11.34 -5.09 13.66
CA VAL A 115 11.10 -4.75 12.27
C VAL A 115 11.53 -5.96 11.43
N GLY A 116 10.59 -6.59 10.71
CA GLY A 116 10.93 -7.45 9.58
C GLY A 116 10.76 -8.97 9.73
N GLU A 117 10.32 -9.53 10.86
CA GLU A 117 10.31 -11.01 10.99
C GLU A 117 9.07 -11.72 10.41
N GLN A 118 7.91 -11.07 10.34
CA GLN A 118 6.73 -11.63 9.67
C GLN A 118 6.17 -10.67 8.63
N LYS A 119 6.38 -11.01 7.36
CA LYS A 119 5.81 -10.30 6.21
C LYS A 119 4.33 -10.64 6.02
N ALA A 120 3.52 -10.40 7.06
CA ALA A 120 2.07 -10.57 7.06
C ALA A 120 1.33 -9.26 6.77
N GLU A 121 2.06 -8.20 6.44
CA GLU A 121 1.49 -6.94 5.97
C GLU A 121 0.73 -7.13 4.66
N VAL A 122 -0.27 -6.25 4.45
CA VAL A 122 -0.88 -6.09 3.13
C VAL A 122 0.15 -5.43 2.21
N GLY A 123 0.45 -6.07 1.08
CA GLY A 123 1.56 -5.66 0.20
C GLY A 123 1.25 -4.42 -0.65
N GLY A 124 -0.02 -4.21 -0.96
CA GLY A 124 -0.48 -3.18 -1.88
C GLY A 124 -2.00 -3.09 -1.86
N LEU A 125 -2.51 -1.90 -2.17
CA LEU A 125 -3.94 -1.61 -2.28
C LEU A 125 -4.20 -0.88 -3.60
N ALA A 126 -5.28 -1.22 -4.27
CA ALA A 126 -5.83 -0.44 -5.39
C ALA A 126 -7.35 -0.41 -5.30
N ALA A 127 -7.99 0.69 -5.67
CA ALA A 127 -9.44 0.83 -5.52
C ALA A 127 -10.08 1.68 -6.61
N ASP A 128 -11.33 1.34 -6.93
CA ASP A 128 -12.31 2.25 -7.52
C ASP A 128 -13.50 2.43 -6.57
N ASP A 129 -14.57 3.05 -7.06
CA ASP A 129 -15.78 3.30 -6.26
C ASP A 129 -16.57 2.03 -5.90
N LYS A 130 -16.26 0.88 -6.51
CA LYS A 130 -17.00 -0.38 -6.37
C LYS A 130 -16.16 -1.51 -5.79
N THR A 131 -14.85 -1.46 -5.98
CA THR A 131 -13.94 -2.57 -5.74
C THR A 131 -12.67 -2.10 -5.07
N LEU A 132 -12.25 -2.84 -4.05
CA LEU A 132 -10.95 -2.71 -3.40
C LEU A 132 -10.17 -4.00 -3.63
N PHE A 133 -8.98 -3.89 -4.19
CA PHE A 133 -8.02 -4.97 -4.34
C PHE A 133 -6.97 -4.84 -3.25
N ALA A 134 -6.63 -5.96 -2.61
CA ALA A 134 -5.59 -6.01 -1.59
C ALA A 134 -4.68 -7.20 -1.80
N THR A 135 -3.38 -6.97 -1.89
CA THR A 135 -2.41 -8.04 -2.07
C THR A 135 -1.97 -8.59 -0.72
N ASN A 136 -1.84 -9.92 -0.66
CA ASN A 136 -1.40 -10.64 0.52
C ASN A 136 -0.16 -11.48 0.17
N PRO A 137 1.05 -10.88 0.27
CA PRO A 137 2.30 -11.52 -0.13
C PRO A 137 2.53 -12.89 0.53
N SER A 138 2.21 -13.03 1.83
CA SER A 138 2.44 -14.27 2.58
C SER A 138 1.43 -15.39 2.29
N ARG A 139 0.40 -15.12 1.48
CA ARG A 139 -0.63 -16.09 1.09
C ARG A 139 -0.72 -16.31 -0.42
N ASP A 140 0.18 -15.71 -1.21
CA ASP A 140 0.15 -15.79 -2.67
C ASP A 140 -1.24 -15.46 -3.27
N ALA A 141 -1.87 -14.39 -2.75
CA ALA A 141 -3.23 -14.05 -3.10
C ALA A 141 -3.45 -12.54 -3.25
N VAL A 142 -4.40 -12.19 -4.12
CA VAL A 142 -5.01 -10.86 -4.18
C VAL A 142 -6.48 -11.00 -3.86
N ASP A 143 -6.89 -10.41 -2.74
CA ASP A 143 -8.26 -10.42 -2.26
C ASP A 143 -9.03 -9.23 -2.85
N VAL A 144 -10.26 -9.50 -3.27
CA VAL A 144 -11.14 -8.53 -3.92
C VAL A 144 -12.34 -8.28 -3.02
N TYR A 145 -12.57 -7.02 -2.65
CA TYR A 145 -13.64 -6.59 -1.76
C TYR A 145 -14.58 -5.62 -2.45
N ASP A 146 -15.83 -5.60 -1.99
CA ASP A 146 -16.72 -4.48 -2.23
C ASP A 146 -16.22 -3.22 -1.50
N ALA A 147 -16.05 -2.12 -2.23
CA ALA A 147 -15.48 -0.89 -1.66
C ALA A 147 -16.35 -0.26 -0.55
N GLU A 148 -17.67 -0.45 -0.61
CA GLU A 148 -18.65 0.16 0.30
C GLU A 148 -18.95 -0.74 1.52
N THR A 149 -19.06 -2.05 1.33
CA THR A 149 -19.42 -2.97 2.42
C THR A 149 -18.21 -3.68 3.02
N MET A 150 -17.04 -3.62 2.35
CA MET A 150 -15.83 -4.39 2.69
C MET A 150 -16.05 -5.91 2.70
N GLN A 151 -17.14 -6.40 2.09
CA GLN A 151 -17.36 -7.84 1.94
C GLN A 151 -16.48 -8.39 0.83
N GLN A 152 -15.87 -9.55 1.06
CA GLN A 152 -15.03 -10.20 0.06
C GLN A 152 -15.91 -10.69 -1.11
N LYS A 153 -15.59 -10.24 -2.31
CA LYS A 153 -16.22 -10.64 -3.58
C LYS A 153 -15.50 -11.81 -4.24
N GLY A 154 -14.20 -11.93 -3.99
CA GLY A 154 -13.39 -12.98 -4.59
C GLY A 154 -11.94 -12.92 -4.14
N THR A 155 -11.15 -13.82 -4.72
CA THR A 155 -9.71 -13.90 -4.53
C THR A 155 -9.11 -14.59 -5.75
N TRP A 156 -7.88 -14.25 -6.10
CA TRP A 156 -7.12 -14.93 -7.15
C TRP A 156 -5.65 -15.02 -6.77
N SER A 157 -4.97 -16.04 -7.28
CA SER A 157 -3.59 -16.34 -6.92
C SER A 157 -2.59 -15.52 -7.75
N ALA A 158 -1.56 -15.05 -7.07
CA ALA A 158 -0.34 -14.50 -7.65
C ALA A 158 0.80 -14.81 -6.69
N HIS A 159 2.01 -15.05 -7.18
CA HIS A 159 3.13 -15.37 -6.31
C HIS A 159 3.70 -14.09 -5.67
N GLU A 160 3.74 -14.06 -4.34
CA GLU A 160 4.24 -12.96 -3.50
C GLU A 160 3.80 -11.57 -3.98
N PRO A 161 2.49 -11.33 -4.16
CA PRO A 161 1.99 -10.10 -4.77
C PRO A 161 2.22 -8.92 -3.83
N GLY A 162 2.96 -7.92 -4.30
CA GLY A 162 3.28 -6.70 -3.57
C GLY A 162 2.42 -5.53 -4.04
N ARG A 163 3.07 -4.46 -4.50
CA ARG A 163 2.42 -3.21 -4.89
C ARG A 163 1.53 -3.40 -6.12
N ILE A 164 0.39 -2.71 -6.13
CA ILE A 164 -0.64 -2.86 -7.15
C ILE A 164 -1.24 -1.50 -7.52
N ALA A 165 -1.51 -1.28 -8.81
CA ALA A 165 -2.13 -0.07 -9.33
C ALA A 165 -3.30 -0.42 -10.26
N LEU A 166 -4.41 0.30 -10.13
CA LEU A 166 -5.57 0.19 -11.01
C LEU A 166 -5.42 1.16 -12.19
N ALA A 167 -5.49 0.63 -13.41
CA ALA A 167 -5.52 1.42 -14.62
C ALA A 167 -6.94 1.92 -14.92
N GLY A 168 -7.05 2.99 -15.73
CA GLY A 168 -8.33 3.61 -16.06
C GLY A 168 -9.29 2.74 -16.88
N ASP A 169 -8.81 1.65 -17.48
CA ASP A 169 -9.61 0.64 -18.19
C ASP A 169 -10.05 -0.53 -17.28
N GLY A 170 -9.71 -0.47 -15.98
CA GLY A 170 -10.07 -1.47 -14.99
C GLY A 170 -9.11 -2.68 -14.91
N THR A 171 -8.00 -2.66 -15.66
CA THR A 171 -6.92 -3.64 -15.47
C THR A 171 -6.00 -3.24 -14.32
N LEU A 172 -5.15 -4.17 -13.89
CA LEU A 172 -4.27 -3.99 -12.75
C LEU A 172 -2.82 -4.22 -13.17
N TRP A 173 -1.94 -3.35 -12.69
CA TRP A 173 -0.49 -3.55 -12.71
C TRP A 173 -0.04 -3.97 -11.33
N LEU A 174 0.70 -5.07 -11.25
CA LEU A 174 1.09 -5.71 -10.00
C LEU A 174 2.59 -6.02 -10.02
N LEU A 175 3.25 -5.83 -8.88
CA LEU A 175 4.56 -6.42 -8.61
C LEU A 175 4.38 -7.82 -8.00
N THR A 176 5.04 -8.84 -8.54
CA THR A 176 5.10 -10.20 -8.00
C THR A 176 6.50 -10.54 -7.50
N ASP A 177 6.66 -11.67 -6.80
CA ASP A 177 7.95 -12.17 -6.32
C ASP A 177 8.62 -11.23 -5.30
N THR A 178 7.81 -10.46 -4.56
CA THR A 178 8.28 -9.32 -3.77
C THR A 178 8.85 -9.67 -2.40
N LEU A 179 8.75 -10.92 -1.94
CA LEU A 179 9.30 -11.31 -0.64
C LEU A 179 10.70 -11.91 -0.76
N ASN A 180 10.92 -12.75 -1.77
CA ASN A 180 12.11 -13.61 -1.88
C ASN A 180 12.87 -13.48 -3.20
N GLY A 181 12.35 -12.72 -4.18
CA GLY A 181 12.96 -12.56 -5.51
C GLY A 181 13.12 -11.11 -5.94
N PRO A 182 13.76 -10.86 -7.10
CA PRO A 182 13.61 -9.58 -7.76
C PRO A 182 12.15 -9.43 -8.18
N ALA A 183 11.53 -8.30 -7.84
CA ALA A 183 10.14 -8.07 -8.16
C ALA A 183 9.92 -8.05 -9.69
N HIS A 184 8.83 -8.67 -10.15
CA HIS A 184 8.44 -8.66 -11.55
C HIS A 184 7.18 -7.82 -11.77
N LEU A 185 7.16 -7.02 -12.83
CA LEU A 185 5.98 -6.27 -13.23
C LEU A 185 5.07 -7.16 -14.09
N VAL A 186 3.81 -7.31 -13.70
CA VAL A 186 2.79 -8.02 -14.48
C VAL A 186 1.57 -7.13 -14.70
N HIS A 187 0.91 -7.35 -15.83
CA HIS A 187 -0.36 -6.71 -16.18
C HIS A 187 -1.45 -7.77 -16.19
N VAL A 188 -2.54 -7.54 -15.48
CA VAL A 188 -3.62 -8.52 -15.32
C VAL A 188 -4.99 -7.85 -15.45
N ARG A 189 -5.99 -8.63 -15.83
CA ARG A 189 -7.39 -8.24 -15.68
C ARG A 189 -7.78 -8.20 -14.19
N ALA A 190 -8.91 -7.57 -13.88
CA ALA A 190 -9.45 -7.54 -12.51
C ALA A 190 -9.65 -8.93 -11.86
N ASP A 191 -9.78 -9.99 -12.68
CA ASP A 191 -9.90 -11.38 -12.24
C ASP A 191 -8.57 -12.15 -12.16
N GLY A 192 -7.43 -11.46 -12.32
CA GLY A 192 -6.08 -12.04 -12.21
C GLY A 192 -5.54 -12.67 -13.49
N ARG A 193 -6.32 -12.73 -14.58
CA ARG A 193 -5.81 -13.26 -15.86
C ARG A 193 -4.75 -12.33 -16.47
N LYS A 194 -3.56 -12.87 -16.73
CA LYS A 194 -2.43 -12.13 -17.29
C LYS A 194 -2.72 -11.59 -18.69
N LEU A 195 -2.23 -10.38 -18.92
CA LEU A 195 -2.14 -9.71 -20.21
C LEU A 195 -0.66 -9.78 -20.61
N ASP A 196 -0.38 -10.41 -21.76
CA ASP A 196 0.98 -10.67 -22.25
C ASP A 196 1.56 -9.43 -22.95
N ASP A 197 1.56 -8.31 -22.24
CA ASP A 197 2.00 -7.01 -22.73
C ASP A 197 2.85 -6.22 -21.71
N ALA A 198 3.09 -6.77 -20.53
CA ALA A 198 3.98 -6.18 -19.53
C ALA A 198 5.46 -6.22 -19.98
N PRO A 199 6.24 -5.14 -19.76
CA PRO A 199 7.65 -5.13 -20.10
C PRO A 199 8.45 -5.91 -19.04
N ALA A 200 9.57 -6.50 -19.46
CA ALA A 200 10.60 -6.88 -18.50
C ALA A 200 11.20 -5.63 -17.87
N LEU A 201 11.43 -5.67 -16.56
CA LEU A 201 12.14 -4.59 -15.87
C LEU A 201 13.63 -4.64 -16.23
N PRO A 202 14.31 -3.49 -16.39
CA PRO A 202 15.75 -3.45 -16.63
C PRO A 202 16.54 -4.19 -15.54
N GLU A 203 17.67 -4.78 -15.91
CA GLU A 203 18.53 -5.49 -14.96
C GLU A 203 18.94 -4.61 -13.75
N GLY A 204 18.96 -5.17 -12.54
CA GLY A 204 19.29 -4.42 -11.33
C GLY A 204 18.23 -3.40 -10.91
N THR A 205 17.01 -3.50 -11.45
CA THR A 205 15.86 -2.77 -10.90
C THR A 205 15.47 -3.38 -9.56
N ASP A 206 15.34 -2.56 -8.52
CA ASP A 206 14.67 -2.90 -7.27
C ASP A 206 13.32 -2.18 -7.26
N ALA A 207 12.29 -2.84 -7.80
CA ALA A 207 10.97 -2.25 -7.96
C ALA A 207 10.21 -2.28 -6.63
N VAL A 208 10.01 -1.10 -6.05
CA VAL A 208 9.40 -0.93 -4.72
C VAL A 208 7.98 -0.38 -4.76
N ASP A 209 7.54 0.16 -5.90
CA ASP A 209 6.19 0.65 -6.12
C ASP A 209 5.82 0.78 -7.61
N VAL A 210 4.52 0.80 -7.88
CA VAL A 210 3.94 0.93 -9.22
C VAL A 210 2.74 1.87 -9.21
N ALA A 211 2.65 2.74 -10.21
CA ALA A 211 1.51 3.61 -10.45
C ALA A 211 1.14 3.65 -11.93
N VAL A 212 -0.10 4.06 -12.22
CA VAL A 212 -0.59 4.30 -13.59
C VAL A 212 -1.13 5.71 -13.65
N ASP A 213 -0.77 6.44 -14.69
CA ASP A 213 -1.30 7.79 -14.89
C ASP A 213 -2.54 7.83 -15.80
N ALA A 214 -3.17 9.00 -15.89
CA ALA A 214 -4.36 9.20 -16.73
C ALA A 214 -4.12 9.01 -18.24
N LYS A 215 -2.86 8.93 -18.68
CA LYS A 215 -2.48 8.64 -20.08
C LYS A 215 -2.22 7.15 -20.30
N GLY A 216 -2.36 6.32 -19.26
CA GLY A 216 -2.09 4.89 -19.29
C GLY A 216 -0.60 4.55 -19.30
N ARG A 217 0.27 5.49 -18.90
CA ARG A 217 1.69 5.19 -18.65
C ARG A 217 1.83 4.48 -17.32
N VAL A 218 2.75 3.51 -17.26
CA VAL A 218 3.08 2.78 -16.04
C VAL A 218 4.38 3.34 -15.48
N LEU A 219 4.38 3.69 -14.21
CA LEU A 219 5.53 4.23 -13.51
C LEU A 219 5.96 3.22 -12.46
N VAL A 220 7.25 2.90 -12.42
CA VAL A 220 7.84 1.98 -11.44
C VAL A 220 8.91 2.73 -10.66
N ALA A 221 8.82 2.74 -9.34
CA ALA A 221 9.87 3.27 -8.49
C ALA A 221 11.03 2.24 -8.40
N ASP A 222 12.19 2.58 -8.97
CA ASP A 222 13.41 1.77 -8.92
C ASP A 222 14.34 2.27 -7.82
N ASN A 223 14.33 1.58 -6.68
CA ASN A 223 15.23 1.80 -5.56
C ASN A 223 16.60 1.10 -5.73
N GLY A 224 16.87 0.55 -6.92
CA GLY A 224 18.13 -0.09 -7.25
C GLY A 224 19.24 0.96 -7.44
N PRO A 225 20.38 0.55 -8.02
CA PRO A 225 21.50 1.47 -8.26
C PRO A 225 21.16 2.70 -9.13
N ARG A 226 20.03 2.68 -9.84
CA ARG A 226 19.56 3.84 -10.63
C ARG A 226 18.90 4.92 -9.80
N GLN A 227 18.15 4.58 -8.74
CA GLN A 227 17.38 5.53 -7.93
C GLN A 227 16.50 6.47 -8.79
N GLN A 228 15.65 5.89 -9.64
CA GLN A 228 14.82 6.62 -10.62
C GLN A 228 13.40 6.08 -10.66
N ILE A 229 12.46 6.88 -11.15
CA ILE A 229 11.17 6.36 -11.63
C ILE A 229 11.35 5.93 -13.08
N LEU A 230 11.06 4.68 -13.40
CA LEU A 230 11.03 4.14 -14.75
C LEU A 230 9.64 4.33 -15.34
N ILE A 231 9.53 4.89 -16.55
CA ILE A 231 8.25 5.23 -17.17
C ILE A 231 8.05 4.40 -18.43
N PHE A 232 7.02 3.57 -18.45
CA PHE A 232 6.65 2.70 -19.57
C PHE A 232 5.39 3.21 -20.24
N SER A 233 5.38 3.20 -21.57
CA SER A 233 4.22 3.56 -22.39
C SER A 233 3.85 2.41 -23.29
N LYS A 234 2.56 2.31 -23.63
CA LYS A 234 2.06 1.33 -24.59
C LYS A 234 2.56 1.67 -25.99
N GLY A 235 3.10 0.67 -26.71
CA GLY A 235 3.56 0.78 -28.08
C GLY A 235 3.66 -0.60 -28.76
N GLY A 236 3.36 -0.67 -30.05
CA GLY A 236 3.40 -1.95 -30.78
C GLY A 236 2.55 -3.03 -30.11
N LYS A 237 3.16 -4.17 -29.75
CA LYS A 237 2.49 -5.32 -29.12
C LYS A 237 2.41 -5.26 -27.59
N GLY A 238 3.02 -4.26 -26.94
CA GLY A 238 2.95 -4.18 -25.48
C GLY A 238 3.47 -2.87 -24.89
N TYR A 239 4.07 -2.93 -23.71
CA TYR A 239 4.66 -1.77 -23.06
C TYR A 239 6.17 -1.76 -23.25
N ALA A 240 6.75 -0.57 -23.37
CA ALA A 240 8.18 -0.36 -23.46
C ALA A 240 8.59 0.86 -22.66
N GLN A 241 9.83 0.87 -22.17
CA GLN A 241 10.35 2.02 -21.43
C GLN A 241 10.41 3.23 -22.38
N SER A 242 9.74 4.29 -21.96
CA SER A 242 9.56 5.53 -22.71
C SER A 242 10.27 6.72 -22.08
N GLY A 243 10.71 6.60 -20.82
CA GLY A 243 11.45 7.65 -20.12
C GLY A 243 11.81 7.28 -18.70
N THR A 244 12.42 8.23 -18.01
CA THR A 244 12.74 8.16 -16.58
C THR A 244 12.54 9.52 -15.92
N LEU A 245 12.30 9.53 -14.61
CA LEU A 245 12.37 10.72 -13.76
C LEU A 245 13.41 10.46 -12.66
N GLY A 246 14.26 11.45 -12.35
CA GLY A 246 15.39 11.26 -11.44
C GLY A 246 16.74 11.34 -12.17
N GLU A 247 17.77 11.79 -11.47
CA GLU A 247 19.16 11.66 -11.92
C GLU A 247 19.62 10.21 -11.75
N ARG A 248 20.20 9.61 -12.80
CA ARG A 248 20.68 8.22 -12.72
C ARG A 248 21.79 8.10 -11.67
N GLY A 249 21.58 7.24 -10.67
CA GLY A 249 22.43 7.09 -9.49
C GLY A 249 21.92 7.87 -8.28
N GLY A 250 20.88 8.69 -8.43
CA GLY A 250 20.24 9.44 -7.35
C GLY A 250 21.22 10.29 -6.55
N ILE A 251 21.17 10.16 -5.22
CA ILE A 251 22.08 10.86 -4.31
C ILE A 251 23.55 10.46 -4.50
N PHE A 252 23.85 9.34 -5.15
CA PHE A 252 25.23 8.92 -5.43
C PHE A 252 25.75 9.37 -6.81
N ALA A 253 24.93 10.06 -7.59
CA ALA A 253 25.28 10.53 -8.92
C ALA A 253 26.30 11.70 -8.91
N GLY A 254 26.92 11.92 -10.07
CA GLY A 254 27.80 13.06 -10.33
C GLY A 254 29.16 12.99 -9.60
N PRO A 255 29.94 14.09 -9.64
CA PRO A 255 31.32 14.12 -9.13
C PRO A 255 31.40 14.14 -7.59
N VAL A 256 30.30 14.42 -6.89
CA VAL A 256 30.23 14.46 -5.42
C VAL A 256 29.05 13.61 -4.95
N PRO A 257 29.28 12.30 -4.71
CA PRO A 257 28.30 11.39 -4.12
C PRO A 257 27.86 11.87 -2.73
N GLY A 258 26.59 11.66 -2.39
CA GLY A 258 26.00 12.05 -1.11
C GLY A 258 25.41 13.46 -1.06
N ARG A 259 25.68 14.31 -2.07
CA ARG A 259 25.17 15.69 -2.09
C ARG A 259 23.68 15.72 -2.48
N PRO A 260 22.77 16.25 -1.65
CA PRO A 260 21.38 16.44 -2.06
C PRO A 260 21.25 17.42 -3.22
N GLY A 261 20.26 17.21 -4.08
CA GLY A 261 19.96 18.08 -5.21
C GLY A 261 18.63 17.72 -5.89
N PRO A 262 18.14 18.56 -6.81
CA PRO A 262 16.94 18.27 -7.56
C PRO A 262 17.04 16.90 -8.24
N GLN A 263 15.98 16.08 -8.13
CA GLN A 263 15.90 14.76 -8.78
C GLN A 263 16.95 13.73 -8.33
N ARG A 264 17.75 14.02 -7.30
CA ARG A 264 18.71 13.07 -6.70
C ARG A 264 18.04 12.27 -5.60
N PHE A 265 17.21 11.31 -5.99
CA PHE A 265 16.47 10.46 -5.06
C PHE A 265 17.40 9.57 -4.22
N ASN A 266 16.93 9.19 -3.03
CA ASN A 266 17.67 8.35 -2.09
C ASN A 266 16.71 7.46 -1.31
N GLY A 267 16.69 6.17 -1.63
CA GLY A 267 15.82 5.23 -0.93
C GLY A 267 14.37 5.39 -1.35
N LEU A 268 14.10 5.34 -2.67
CA LEU A 268 12.72 5.38 -3.16
C LEU A 268 11.89 4.29 -2.47
N THR A 269 10.65 4.63 -2.13
CA THR A 269 9.68 3.76 -1.45
C THR A 269 8.30 3.78 -2.11
N GLY A 270 8.00 4.83 -2.89
CA GLY A 270 6.68 5.04 -3.47
C GLY A 270 6.67 5.93 -4.70
N VAL A 271 5.67 5.74 -5.55
CA VAL A 271 5.34 6.62 -6.67
C VAL A 271 3.83 6.79 -6.80
N GLY A 272 3.38 8.03 -6.99
CA GLY A 272 1.99 8.35 -7.27
C GLY A 272 1.87 9.41 -8.36
N VAL A 273 0.74 9.43 -9.07
CA VAL A 273 0.50 10.43 -10.12
C VAL A 273 -0.89 11.03 -9.93
N ASP A 274 -0.98 12.36 -9.96
CA ASP A 274 -2.27 13.04 -9.92
C ASP A 274 -2.94 13.13 -11.31
N ARG A 275 -4.15 13.68 -11.34
CA ARG A 275 -4.92 13.86 -12.58
C ARG A 275 -4.26 14.82 -13.57
N ALA A 276 -3.45 15.77 -13.10
CA ALA A 276 -2.71 16.70 -13.96
C ALA A 276 -1.45 16.05 -14.57
N GLY A 277 -1.05 14.87 -14.06
CA GLY A 277 0.15 14.16 -14.47
C GLY A 277 1.39 14.54 -13.67
N ASN A 278 1.23 15.22 -12.53
CA ASN A 278 2.33 15.48 -11.60
C ASN A 278 2.71 14.17 -10.91
N ILE A 279 4.01 13.88 -10.85
CA ILE A 279 4.57 12.67 -10.26
C ILE A 279 5.06 13.01 -8.85
N TYR A 280 4.61 12.24 -7.87
CA TYR A 280 5.01 12.31 -6.47
C TYR A 280 5.81 11.07 -6.13
N VAL A 281 6.87 11.24 -5.35
CA VAL A 281 7.74 10.14 -4.91
C VAL A 281 8.02 10.28 -3.42
N SER A 282 8.30 9.15 -2.76
CA SER A 282 8.71 9.08 -1.35
C SER A 282 9.98 8.29 -1.16
#